data_AF-A0A7Y1UX36-F1
#
_entry.id   AF-A0A7Y1UX36-F1
#
_cell.length_a   1.000
_cell.length_b   1.000
_cell.length_c   1.000
_cell.angle_alpha   90.00
_cell.angle_beta   90.00
_cell.angle_gamma   90.00
#
_symmetry.space_group_name_H-M   'P 1'
#
loop_
_entity.id
_entity.type
_entity.pdbx_description
1 polymer ?
#
loop_
_entity_poly.entity_id
_entity_poly.type
_entity_poly.pdbx_seq_one_letter_code
_entity_poly.pdbx_strand_id
1 'polypeptide(L)'
;MTIERLQVENFRCLQRLVFEPAPDNTLIVGPNGAGKTSLLEAIFLLGRGRSFRHTRTRALIRDGEERLTVGARLVGSDGTTRSTLRVSVDAGGLSARQDDRAVDRLGELARRLPVQVIDPEIHKLVEEGPAWRRRFLDWGTFQSGPAFLGCGSNSGAPCASGQPPSGGR
;
A
#
# COMPACT_ATOMS: atom_id res chain seq x y z
N MET A 1 -4.35 12.33 -1.65
CA MET A 1 -5.43 11.65 -0.92
C MET A 1 -4.93 11.28 0.46
N THR A 2 -5.65 11.63 1.52
CA THR A 2 -5.40 11.22 2.91
C THR A 2 -6.55 10.35 3.39
N ILE A 3 -6.34 9.55 4.44
CA ILE A 3 -7.40 8.72 5.04
C ILE A 3 -8.21 9.60 5.99
N GLU A 4 -9.50 9.79 5.72
CA GLU A 4 -10.42 10.47 6.64
C GLU A 4 -11.01 9.48 7.65
N ARG A 5 -11.33 8.27 7.17
CA ARG A 5 -11.90 7.21 7.99
C ARG A 5 -11.47 5.86 7.47
N LEU A 6 -11.04 4.98 8.36
CA LEU A 6 -10.68 3.59 8.11
C LEU A 6 -11.68 2.66 8.82
N GLN A 7 -12.06 1.59 8.14
CA GLN A 7 -12.89 0.51 8.67
C GLN A 7 -12.18 -0.81 8.40
N VAL A 8 -12.04 -1.63 9.43
CA VAL A 8 -11.36 -2.93 9.37
C VAL A 8 -12.26 -3.97 9.99
N GLU A 9 -12.41 -5.10 9.30
CA GLU A 9 -13.17 -6.26 9.76
C GLU A 9 -12.36 -7.54 9.55
N ASN A 10 -12.34 -8.40 10.56
CA ASN A 10 -11.73 -9.73 10.55
C ASN A 10 -10.27 -9.76 10.09
N PHE A 11 -9.47 -8.78 10.53
CA PHE A 11 -8.06 -8.65 10.18
C PHE A 11 -7.17 -9.03 11.37
N ARG A 12 -6.51 -10.19 11.31
CA ARG A 12 -5.66 -10.72 12.39
C ARG A 12 -6.37 -10.63 13.76
N CYS A 13 -5.80 -9.88 14.70
CA CYS A 13 -6.35 -9.68 16.04
C CYS A 13 -7.51 -8.67 16.09
N LEU A 14 -7.82 -7.98 14.99
CA LEU A 14 -8.89 -6.99 14.89
C LEU A 14 -10.17 -7.64 14.35
N GLN A 15 -11.19 -7.80 15.18
CA GLN A 15 -12.51 -8.26 14.75
C GLN A 15 -13.27 -7.14 14.01
N ARG A 16 -13.38 -5.97 14.64
CA ARG A 16 -13.93 -4.77 14.03
C ARG A 16 -13.22 -3.54 14.59
N LEU A 17 -12.84 -2.62 13.72
CA LEU A 17 -12.23 -1.35 14.09
C LEU A 17 -12.72 -0.25 13.16
N VAL A 18 -13.11 0.89 13.75
CA VAL A 18 -13.30 2.15 13.04
C VAL A 18 -12.26 3.12 13.58
N PHE A 19 -11.51 3.76 12.68
CA PHE A 19 -10.42 4.64 13.04
C PHE A 19 -10.45 5.89 12.16
N GLU A 20 -10.45 7.06 12.80
CA GLU A 20 -10.48 8.36 12.13
C GLU A 20 -9.19 9.08 12.50
N PRO A 21 -8.12 8.94 11.69
CA PRO A 21 -6.85 9.59 11.96
C PRO A 21 -6.98 11.11 11.82
N ALA A 22 -6.14 11.85 12.55
CA ALA A 22 -5.96 13.26 12.30
C ALA A 22 -5.34 13.48 10.90
N PRO A 23 -5.61 14.61 10.23
CA PRO A 23 -5.18 14.85 8.85
C PRO A 23 -3.67 14.73 8.61
N ASP A 24 -2.86 15.17 9.58
CA ASP A 24 -1.40 15.25 9.43
C ASP A 24 -0.70 14.11 10.16
N ASN A 25 -0.82 14.09 11.49
CA ASN A 25 -0.09 13.17 12.35
C ASN A 25 -1.02 12.49 13.32
N THR A 26 -0.95 11.16 13.38
CA THR A 26 -1.71 10.37 14.36
C THR A 26 -0.77 9.46 15.14
N LEU A 27 -0.78 9.59 16.46
CA LEU A 27 -0.03 8.74 17.36
C LEU A 27 -0.92 7.60 17.87
N ILE A 28 -0.48 6.36 17.66
CA ILE A 28 -1.19 5.16 18.13
C ILE A 28 -0.40 4.55 19.29
N VAL A 29 -0.96 4.60 20.50
CA VAL A 29 -0.33 4.12 21.74
C VAL A 29 -1.12 2.96 22.33
N GLY A 30 -0.42 2.05 23.00
CA GLY A 30 -1.04 0.92 23.69
C GLY A 30 -0.02 -0.17 23.99
N PRO A 31 -0.39 -1.21 24.77
CA PRO A 31 0.50 -2.30 25.12
C PRO A 31 0.92 -3.12 23.89
N ASN A 32 1.98 -3.91 24.04
CA ASN A 32 2.36 -4.88 23.00
C ASN A 32 1.23 -5.90 22.80
N GLY A 33 1.00 -6.29 21.54
CA GLY A 33 -0.13 -7.16 21.20
C GLY A 33 -1.48 -6.47 21.05
N ALA A 34 -1.62 -5.17 21.36
CA ALA A 34 -2.89 -4.43 21.23
C ALA A 34 -3.37 -4.18 19.78
N GLY A 35 -2.74 -4.80 18.78
CA GLY A 35 -3.14 -4.65 17.37
C GLY A 35 -2.61 -3.39 16.65
N LYS A 36 -1.74 -2.59 17.28
CA LYS A 36 -1.13 -1.39 16.66
C LYS A 36 -0.52 -1.69 15.29
N THR A 37 0.28 -2.76 15.20
CA THR A 37 0.88 -3.14 13.91
C THR A 37 -0.13 -3.75 12.95
N SER A 38 -1.18 -4.41 13.44
CA SER A 38 -2.27 -4.92 12.59
C SER A 38 -3.05 -3.77 11.95
N LEU A 39 -3.25 -2.66 12.65
CA LEU A 39 -3.82 -1.43 12.09
C LEU A 39 -2.94 -0.86 10.96
N LEU A 40 -1.63 -0.71 11.19
CA LEU A 40 -0.70 -0.23 10.16
C LEU A 40 -0.65 -1.17 8.94
N GLU A 41 -0.74 -2.48 9.17
CA GLU A 41 -0.77 -3.48 8.11
C GLU A 41 -2.07 -3.49 7.31
N ALA A 42 -3.21 -3.17 7.94
CA ALA A 42 -4.47 -2.97 7.25
C ALA A 42 -4.38 -1.77 6.29
N ILE A 43 -3.80 -0.64 6.75
CA ILE A 43 -3.54 0.54 5.90
C ILE A 43 -2.62 0.19 4.74
N PHE A 44 -1.55 -0.57 5.01
CA PHE A 44 -0.62 -1.01 3.96
C PHE A 44 -1.29 -1.95 2.96
N LEU A 45 -2.12 -2.90 3.41
CA LEU A 45 -2.89 -3.79 2.53
C LEU A 45 -3.78 -2.97 1.60
N LEU A 46 -4.45 -1.94 2.12
CA LEU A 46 -5.35 -1.08 1.35
C LEU A 46 -4.62 -0.35 0.19
N GLY A 47 -3.40 0.15 0.44
CA GLY A 47 -2.61 0.88 -0.57
C GLY A 47 -1.72 -0.01 -1.45
N ARG A 48 -1.42 -1.25 -1.04
CA ARG A 48 -0.43 -2.10 -1.72
C ARG A 48 -0.97 -3.44 -2.21
N GLY A 49 -2.15 -3.85 -1.76
CA GLY A 49 -2.71 -5.18 -2.06
C GLY A 49 -1.90 -6.34 -1.49
N ARG A 50 -1.00 -6.11 -0.53
CA ARG A 50 -0.21 -7.14 0.13
C ARG A 50 0.15 -6.74 1.57
N SER A 51 0.60 -7.70 2.36
CA SER A 51 1.22 -7.43 3.66
C SER A 51 2.70 -7.07 3.51
N PHE A 52 3.22 -6.27 4.45
CA PHE A 52 4.66 -6.02 4.57
C PHE A 52 5.40 -7.12 5.36
N ARG A 53 4.69 -7.99 6.09
CA ARG A 53 5.25 -9.11 6.89
C ARG A 53 5.12 -10.46 6.20
N HIS A 54 4.09 -10.67 5.40
CA HIS A 54 3.78 -11.95 4.78
C HIS A 54 3.47 -11.81 3.30
N THR A 55 3.90 -12.81 2.53
CA THR A 55 3.60 -12.92 1.10
C THR A 55 2.16 -13.35 0.81
N ARG A 56 1.50 -14.07 1.74
CA ARG A 56 0.12 -14.57 1.56
C ARG A 56 -0.89 -13.69 2.28
N THR A 57 -1.79 -13.06 1.54
CA THR A 57 -2.85 -12.19 2.08
C THR A 57 -3.92 -12.95 2.87
N ARG A 58 -4.18 -14.22 2.57
CA ARG A 58 -5.11 -15.06 3.36
C ARG A 58 -4.67 -15.24 4.82
N ALA A 59 -3.37 -15.21 5.09
CA ALA A 59 -2.85 -15.30 6.47
C ALA A 59 -3.17 -14.05 7.31
N LEU A 60 -3.78 -13.02 6.72
CA LEU A 60 -4.25 -11.83 7.41
C LEU A 60 -5.69 -11.97 7.90
N ILE A 61 -6.44 -12.98 7.42
CA ILE A 61 -7.80 -13.23 7.88
C ILE A 61 -7.73 -13.66 9.34
N ARG A 62 -8.61 -13.10 10.17
CA ARG A 62 -8.76 -13.48 11.57
C ARG A 62 -9.08 -14.97 11.68
N ASP A 63 -8.53 -15.62 12.70
CA ASP A 63 -8.79 -17.03 12.94
C ASP A 63 -10.30 -17.29 13.16
N GLY A 64 -10.81 -18.36 12.56
CA GLY A 64 -12.24 -18.69 12.55
C GLY A 64 -13.11 -17.91 11.55
N GLU A 65 -12.54 -16.96 10.80
CA GLU A 65 -13.27 -16.16 9.81
C GLU A 65 -12.91 -16.57 8.37
N GLU A 66 -13.86 -16.43 7.44
CA GLU A 66 -13.66 -16.81 6.03
C GLU A 66 -13.20 -15.63 5.15
N ARG A 67 -13.40 -14.40 5.64
CA ARG A 67 -13.16 -13.17 4.91
C ARG A 67 -12.67 -12.05 5.83
N LEU A 68 -11.76 -11.23 5.31
CA LEU A 68 -11.44 -9.91 5.87
C LEU A 68 -11.86 -8.79 4.92
N THR A 69 -12.11 -7.61 5.48
CA THR A 69 -12.35 -6.37 4.72
C THR A 69 -11.60 -5.21 5.35
N VAL A 70 -10.95 -4.41 4.50
CA VAL A 70 -10.38 -3.10 4.87
C VAL A 70 -10.97 -2.06 3.92
N GLY A 71 -11.59 -1.03 4.46
CA GLY A 71 -12.15 0.08 3.70
C GLY A 71 -11.68 1.42 4.24
N ALA A 72 -11.54 2.41 3.37
CA ALA A 72 -11.32 3.79 3.77
C ALA A 72 -12.17 4.77 2.98
N ARG A 73 -12.55 5.87 3.63
CA ARG A 73 -12.88 7.13 2.96
C ARG A 73 -11.61 7.95 2.85
N LEU A 74 -11.35 8.41 1.63
CA LEU A 74 -10.19 9.20 1.26
C LEU A 74 -10.63 10.62 0.95
N VAL A 75 -9.82 11.59 1.35
CA VAL A 75 -10.01 13.03 1.08
C VAL A 75 -8.87 13.54 0.21
N GLY A 76 -9.19 14.30 -0.84
CA GLY A 76 -8.24 14.96 -1.73
C GLY A 76 -7.45 16.06 -1.04
N SER A 77 -6.35 16.49 -1.65
CA SER A 77 -5.56 17.62 -1.15
C SER A 77 -6.32 18.95 -1.20
N ASP A 78 -7.37 19.02 -2.02
CA ASP A 78 -8.32 20.13 -2.10
C ASP A 78 -9.31 20.17 -0.92
N GLY A 79 -9.35 19.12 -0.08
CA GLY A 79 -10.29 18.96 1.03
C GLY A 79 -11.73 18.65 0.62
N THR A 80 -12.07 18.79 -0.67
CA THR A 80 -13.43 18.58 -1.20
C THR A 80 -13.61 17.26 -1.91
N THR A 81 -12.59 16.77 -2.61
CA THR A 81 -12.69 15.50 -3.33
C THR A 81 -12.78 14.36 -2.32
N ARG A 82 -13.81 13.52 -2.45
CA ARG A 82 -13.98 12.30 -1.64
C ARG A 82 -14.01 11.07 -2.53
N SER A 83 -13.38 10.00 -2.05
CA SER A 83 -13.45 8.69 -2.70
C SER A 83 -13.42 7.58 -1.66
N THR A 84 -13.96 6.43 -2.00
CA THR A 84 -13.96 5.23 -1.17
C THR A 84 -13.03 4.20 -1.77
N LEU A 85 -12.21 3.55 -0.94
CA LEU A 85 -11.36 2.44 -1.35
C LEU A 85 -11.61 1.26 -0.43
N ARG A 86 -11.81 0.07 -1.00
CA ARG A 86 -12.03 -1.16 -0.25
C ARG A 86 -11.19 -2.30 -0.82
N VAL A 87 -10.58 -3.08 0.07
CA VAL A 87 -9.92 -4.35 -0.22
C VAL A 87 -10.61 -5.44 0.61
N SER A 88 -10.83 -6.58 -0.01
CA SER A 88 -11.39 -7.77 0.65
C SER A 88 -10.57 -8.99 0.26
N VAL A 89 -10.38 -9.91 1.21
CA VAL A 89 -9.65 -11.17 0.98
C VAL A 89 -10.50 -12.32 1.48
N ASP A 90 -10.70 -13.32 0.63
CA ASP A 90 -11.43 -14.55 0.94
C ASP A 90 -10.84 -15.76 0.17
N ALA A 91 -11.62 -16.84 0.07
CA ALA A 91 -11.25 -18.03 -0.70
C ALA A 91 -11.00 -17.74 -2.19
N GLY A 92 -11.60 -16.70 -2.79
CA GLY A 92 -11.34 -16.27 -4.17
C GLY A 92 -10.04 -15.49 -4.33
N GLY A 93 -9.40 -15.08 -3.24
CA GLY A 93 -8.19 -14.27 -3.24
C GLY A 93 -8.49 -12.81 -2.85
N LEU A 94 -7.62 -11.90 -3.27
CA LEU A 94 -7.77 -10.48 -2.96
C LEU A 94 -8.56 -9.78 -4.08
N SER A 95 -9.58 -9.02 -3.69
CA SER A 95 -10.33 -8.13 -4.58
C SER A 95 -10.28 -6.69 -4.04
N ALA A 96 -10.42 -5.72 -4.92
CA ALA A 96 -10.44 -4.32 -4.55
C ALA A 96 -11.52 -3.55 -5.33
N ARG A 97 -12.09 -2.53 -4.69
CA ARG A 97 -13.09 -1.63 -5.26
C ARG A 97 -12.78 -0.19 -4.91
N GLN A 98 -13.01 0.74 -5.83
CA GLN A 98 -13.06 2.17 -5.55
C GLN A 98 -14.36 2.74 -6.07
N ASP A 99 -15.06 3.49 -5.22
CA ASP A 99 -16.36 4.09 -5.55
C ASP A 99 -17.30 3.04 -6.18
N ASP A 100 -17.36 1.88 -5.49
CA ASP A 100 -18.09 0.67 -5.84
C ASP A 100 -17.73 -0.02 -7.16
N ARG A 101 -16.77 0.50 -7.92
CA ARG A 101 -16.23 -0.13 -9.14
C ARG A 101 -15.05 -1.03 -8.82
N ALA A 102 -14.98 -2.18 -9.48
CA ALA A 102 -13.86 -3.11 -9.34
C ALA A 102 -12.54 -2.48 -9.81
N VAL A 103 -11.44 -2.87 -9.16
CA VAL A 103 -10.07 -2.50 -9.55
C VAL A 103 -9.41 -3.71 -10.17
N ASP A 104 -9.19 -3.66 -11.48
CA ASP A 104 -8.69 -4.83 -12.24
C ASP A 104 -7.23 -5.17 -11.92
N ARG A 105 -6.42 -4.16 -11.55
CA ARG A 105 -4.99 -4.32 -11.29
C ARG A 105 -4.62 -3.79 -9.91
N LEU A 106 -4.07 -4.65 -9.05
CA LEU A 106 -3.63 -4.25 -7.71
C LEU A 106 -2.56 -3.16 -7.72
N GLY A 107 -1.76 -3.06 -8.79
CA GLY A 107 -0.81 -1.96 -8.97
C GLY A 107 -1.47 -0.56 -9.04
N GLU A 108 -2.79 -0.48 -9.28
CA GLU A 108 -3.53 0.78 -9.22
C GLU A 108 -3.78 1.26 -7.79
N LEU A 109 -3.79 0.37 -6.80
CA LEU A 109 -3.95 0.75 -5.39
C LEU A 109 -2.84 1.71 -4.95
N ALA A 110 -1.62 1.46 -5.45
CA ALA A 110 -0.45 2.30 -5.22
C ALA A 110 -0.65 3.76 -5.64
N ARG A 111 -1.42 3.99 -6.72
CA ARG A 111 -1.74 5.32 -7.24
C ARG A 111 -2.85 5.99 -6.44
N ARG A 112 -3.80 5.20 -5.94
CA ARG A 112 -5.00 5.67 -5.22
C ARG A 112 -4.66 6.05 -3.77
N LEU A 113 -3.86 5.22 -3.12
CA LEU A 113 -3.36 5.43 -1.77
C LEU A 113 -1.87 5.06 -1.69
N PRO A 114 -0.97 6.00 -2.02
CA PRO A 114 0.47 5.81 -1.84
C PRO A 114 0.79 5.63 -0.36
N VAL A 115 1.27 4.45 0.02
CA VAL A 115 1.68 4.15 1.41
C VAL A 115 3.13 3.67 1.44
N GLN A 116 3.95 4.31 2.26
CA GLN A 116 5.28 3.82 2.63
C GLN A 116 5.28 3.43 4.10
N VAL A 117 5.90 2.30 4.40
CA VAL A 117 6.12 1.84 5.78
C VAL A 117 7.59 1.99 6.11
N ILE A 118 7.86 2.48 7.31
CA ILE A 118 9.18 2.40 7.95
C ILE A 118 9.03 1.34 9.02
N ASP A 119 9.71 0.22 8.84
CA ASP A 119 9.69 -0.90 9.76
C ASP A 119 11.07 -1.08 10.44
N PRO A 120 11.17 -1.89 11.50
CA PRO A 120 12.43 -2.07 12.23
C PRO A 120 13.59 -2.59 11.38
N GLU A 121 13.33 -3.24 10.24
CA GLU A 121 14.36 -3.73 9.33
C GLU A 121 14.96 -2.64 8.44
N ILE A 122 14.61 -1.36 8.63
CA ILE A 122 15.12 -0.25 7.82
C ILE A 122 16.65 -0.09 7.88
N HIS A 123 17.31 -0.61 8.92
CA HIS A 123 18.78 -0.65 9.01
C HIS A 123 19.44 -1.40 7.83
N LYS A 124 18.73 -2.38 7.23
CA LYS A 124 19.15 -3.09 6.01
C LYS A 124 19.37 -2.14 4.84
N LEU A 125 18.79 -0.94 4.82
CA LEU A 125 19.06 0.06 3.80
C LEU A 125 20.54 0.47 3.77
N VAL A 126 21.17 0.48 4.94
CA VAL A 126 22.59 0.82 5.12
C VAL A 126 23.46 -0.42 4.94
N GLU A 127 23.07 -1.53 5.58
CA GLU A 127 23.89 -2.74 5.72
C GLU A 127 23.84 -3.66 4.49
N GLU A 128 22.71 -3.72 3.79
CA GLU A 128 22.52 -4.65 2.68
C GLU A 128 22.94 -4.06 1.32
N GLY A 129 22.98 -4.94 0.32
CA GLY A 129 23.36 -4.60 -1.04
C GLY A 129 22.40 -3.63 -1.76
N PRO A 130 22.82 -3.11 -2.94
CA PRO A 130 22.09 -2.08 -3.68
C PRO A 130 20.63 -2.40 -4.04
N ALA A 131 20.26 -3.70 -4.07
CA ALA A 131 18.90 -4.13 -4.36
C ALA A 131 17.88 -3.61 -3.32
N TRP A 132 18.23 -3.56 -2.04
CA TRP A 132 17.36 -3.04 -0.99
C TRP A 132 17.12 -1.54 -1.13
N ARG A 133 18.20 -0.78 -1.37
CA ARG A 133 18.14 0.67 -1.62
C ARG A 133 17.31 1.01 -2.84
N ARG A 134 17.52 0.31 -3.96
CA ARG A 134 16.72 0.51 -5.18
C ARG A 134 15.25 0.25 -4.91
N ARG A 135 14.90 -0.90 -4.32
CA ARG A 135 13.49 -1.22 -4.03
C ARG A 135 12.80 -0.18 -3.13
N PHE A 136 13.52 0.39 -2.17
CA PHE A 136 13.01 1.47 -1.30
C PHE A 136 12.80 2.77 -2.09
N LEU A 137 13.82 3.21 -2.85
CA LEU A 137 13.77 4.44 -3.64
C LEU A 137 12.78 4.36 -4.80
N ASP A 138 12.78 3.26 -5.54
CA ASP A 138 11.88 2.97 -6.66
C ASP A 138 10.41 3.11 -6.25
N TRP A 139 10.09 2.75 -5.00
CA TRP A 139 8.76 3.02 -4.47
C TRP A 139 8.54 4.49 -4.12
N GLY A 140 9.50 5.13 -3.46
CA GLY A 140 9.40 6.55 -3.11
C GLY A 140 9.25 7.46 -4.33
N THR A 141 9.87 7.10 -5.46
CA THR A 141 9.84 7.86 -6.72
C THR A 141 8.69 7.48 -7.64
N PHE A 142 7.95 6.41 -7.36
CA PHE A 142 6.82 5.95 -8.17
C PHE A 142 5.73 7.03 -8.37
N GLN A 143 5.57 7.92 -7.39
CA GLN A 143 4.58 9.00 -7.45
C GLN A 143 5.03 10.19 -8.31
N SER A 144 6.32 10.26 -8.68
CA SER A 144 6.94 11.42 -9.33
C SER A 144 6.77 11.47 -10.86
N GLY A 145 6.15 10.46 -11.50
CA GLY A 145 5.75 10.55 -12.91
C GLY A 145 5.41 9.22 -13.60
N PRO A 146 4.68 9.24 -14.75
CA PRO A 146 4.19 8.05 -15.46
C PRO A 146 5.28 7.10 -15.99
N ALA A 147 6.50 7.60 -16.21
CA ALA A 147 7.59 6.87 -16.87
C ALA A 147 8.23 5.76 -16.03
N PHE A 148 8.02 5.75 -14.70
CA PHE A 148 8.76 4.85 -13.81
C PHE A 148 8.23 3.40 -13.78
N LEU A 149 6.98 3.20 -14.22
CA LEU A 149 6.31 1.89 -14.22
C LEU A 149 6.75 0.94 -15.34
N GLY A 150 7.46 1.45 -16.35
CA GLY A 150 7.85 0.68 -17.55
C GLY A 150 9.06 -0.26 -17.38
N CYS A 151 10.02 0.03 -16.49
CA CYS A 151 11.21 -0.83 -16.29
C CYS A 151 10.96 -1.94 -15.22
N GLY A 152 9.76 -2.07 -14.64
CA GLY A 152 9.52 -2.90 -13.43
C GLY A 152 9.08 -4.36 -13.65
N SER A 153 8.78 -4.77 -14.88
CA SER A 153 8.35 -6.15 -15.18
C SER A 153 9.31 -6.83 -16.16
N ASN A 154 10.18 -7.66 -15.58
CA ASN A 154 10.96 -8.75 -16.18
C ASN A 154 12.40 -8.45 -16.68
N SER A 155 13.32 -9.32 -16.20
CA SER A 155 14.69 -9.61 -16.67
C SER A 155 15.73 -8.48 -16.72
N GLY A 156 16.67 -8.48 -15.76
CA GLY A 156 18.12 -8.56 -15.98
C GLY A 156 18.85 -7.66 -17.00
N ALA A 157 18.25 -6.61 -17.57
CA ALA A 157 18.92 -5.73 -18.53
C ALA A 157 19.09 -4.32 -17.95
N PRO A 158 20.28 -3.70 -18.06
CA PRO A 158 20.46 -2.31 -17.66
C PRO A 158 19.66 -1.41 -18.61
N CYS A 159 18.74 -0.59 -18.06
CA CYS A 159 18.11 0.52 -18.77
C CYS A 159 19.23 1.54 -19.08
N ALA A 160 19.92 1.40 -20.21
CA ALA A 160 20.95 2.31 -20.72
C ALA A 160 20.76 2.57 -22.22
N SER A 161 20.20 3.73 -22.55
CA SER A 161 20.69 4.64 -23.60
C SER A 161 19.64 5.73 -23.87
N GLY A 162 19.86 6.90 -23.29
CA GLY A 162 19.38 8.12 -23.91
C GLY A 162 20.23 8.38 -25.14
N GLN A 163 19.65 8.23 -26.33
CA GLN A 163 20.21 8.83 -27.53
C GLN A 163 19.76 10.31 -27.57
N PRO A 164 20.67 11.27 -27.73
CA PRO A 164 20.29 12.65 -27.99
C PRO A 164 19.71 12.78 -29.41
N PRO A 165 18.79 13.73 -29.66
CA PRO A 165 18.22 13.93 -30.98
C PRO A 165 19.30 14.39 -31.96
N SER A 166 19.46 13.63 -33.05
CA SER A 166 20.26 14.01 -34.20
C SER A 166 19.66 15.25 -34.86
N GLY A 167 20.29 16.41 -34.68
CA GLY A 167 20.03 17.59 -35.48
C GLY A 167 20.52 17.37 -36.90
N GLY A 168 19.59 17.26 -37.85
CA GLY A 168 19.86 17.34 -39.28
C GLY A 168 19.74 18.79 -39.76
N ARG A 169 20.77 19.25 -40.48
CA ARG A 169 20.65 20.36 -41.43
C ARG A 169 19.91 19.89 -42.68
#